data_AF-A0A540V9M2-F1
#
_entry.id   AF-A0A540V9M2-F1
#
_cell.length_a   1.000
_cell.length_b   1.000
_cell.length_c   1.000
_cell.angle_alpha   90.00
_cell.angle_beta   90.00
_cell.angle_gamma   90.00
#
_symmetry.space_group_name_H-M   'P 1'
#
loop_
_entity.id
_entity.type
_entity.pdbx_description
1 polymer ?
#
loop_
_entity_poly.entity_id
_entity_poly.type
_entity_poly.pdbx_seq_one_letter_code
_entity_poly.pdbx_strand_id
1 'polypeptide(L)'
;MADYTLSAQQDRYAHLLVRTGLNLQPGQSLRIGAEVAHRDFVQRVVAAAYQAGARYVHVDWQEPLTAKARYLHSAPENLEYLPDYEIARHRQMVEEGWPRLSLVGNEFPDIFDDVDPTRMRQVAAARSRHLKFYMQAVMANRMQWCVAAVPTPAWATRVFPNQPAEEAMERLWTTIFRTCRLDREDPVAAWRQHDQQLKQVVTFLAARQVQALHFVDSTPGPDGKPRTDLTVGLTDRPQWLAASAVTPSGVTFFPNMPTEELFTTPHNGRTHGWVRTSKPTFPFDREVANAYFRFEEGEVVEFHAETGQDVLAQFFQIPGTRRLGEVALVDVRSPVSQADVLFYEILFDENAACHIAFGEAYPGGVQGGDGLAPEELEALGVNKADAHLDVMIGTPTMRVEGLCADGSRVTIMDAGQFVPEILGKAQG
;
A
#
# COMPACT_ATOMS: atom_id res chain seq x y z
N MET A 1 -21.29 15.95 -12.65
CA MET A 1 -20.32 16.35 -11.61
C MET A 1 -20.41 17.86 -11.49
N ALA A 2 -20.46 18.43 -10.29
CA ALA A 2 -20.32 19.88 -10.17
C ALA A 2 -18.99 20.29 -10.81
N ASP A 3 -19.04 21.27 -11.70
CA ASP A 3 -17.90 21.71 -12.52
C ASP A 3 -16.97 22.57 -11.66
N TYR A 4 -16.22 21.90 -10.79
CA TYR A 4 -15.23 22.54 -9.93
C TYR A 4 -13.96 22.80 -10.73
N THR A 5 -13.39 23.99 -10.58
CA THR A 5 -12.03 24.26 -11.05
C THR A 5 -11.04 23.32 -10.36
N LEU A 6 -9.91 23.02 -11.02
CA LEU A 6 -8.83 22.21 -10.44
C LEU A 6 -8.42 22.71 -9.04
N SER A 7 -8.30 24.03 -8.86
CA SER A 7 -8.00 24.63 -7.55
C SER A 7 -9.04 24.28 -6.48
N ALA A 8 -10.33 24.34 -6.80
CA ALA A 8 -11.38 24.00 -5.85
C ALA A 8 -11.39 22.49 -5.52
N GLN A 9 -11.05 21.62 -6.48
CA GLN A 9 -10.89 20.19 -6.23
C GLN A 9 -9.69 19.88 -5.33
N GLN A 10 -8.56 20.58 -5.51
CA GLN A 10 -7.40 20.49 -4.63
C GLN A 10 -7.75 20.90 -3.19
N ASP A 11 -8.53 21.97 -2.99
CA ASP A 11 -8.98 22.37 -1.65
C ASP A 11 -9.89 21.30 -1.01
N ARG A 12 -10.86 20.76 -1.78
CA ARG A 12 -11.71 19.65 -1.33
C ARG A 12 -10.88 18.42 -0.96
N TYR A 13 -9.84 18.11 -1.74
CA TYR A 13 -8.93 17.00 -1.45
C TYR A 13 -8.13 17.23 -0.16
N ALA A 14 -7.55 18.42 0.02
CA ALA A 14 -6.85 18.77 1.26
C ALA A 14 -7.76 18.63 2.50
N HIS A 15 -9.01 19.09 2.40
CA HIS A 15 -10.00 18.91 3.45
C HIS A 15 -10.34 17.44 3.72
N LEU A 16 -10.48 16.64 2.66
CA LEU A 16 -10.75 15.21 2.76
C LEU A 16 -9.60 14.47 3.48
N LEU A 17 -8.35 14.74 3.12
CA LEU A 17 -7.18 14.15 3.77
C LEU A 17 -7.10 14.51 5.26
N VAL A 18 -7.36 15.78 5.62
CA VAL A 18 -7.30 16.23 7.01
C VAL A 18 -8.46 15.67 7.86
N ARG A 19 -9.68 15.75 7.36
CA ARG A 19 -10.89 15.46 8.14
C ARG A 19 -11.35 14.01 8.07
N THR A 20 -11.02 13.31 7.00
CA THR A 20 -11.41 11.91 6.80
C THR A 20 -10.19 11.00 6.86
N GLY A 21 -9.16 11.31 6.05
CA GLY A 21 -7.92 10.52 6.02
C GLY A 21 -7.27 10.40 7.38
N LEU A 22 -6.87 11.52 7.97
CA LEU A 22 -6.26 11.57 9.30
C LEU A 22 -7.28 11.60 10.44
N ASN A 23 -8.50 12.08 10.14
CA ASN A 23 -9.50 12.46 11.14
C ASN A 23 -8.85 13.29 12.25
N LEU A 24 -8.23 14.41 11.87
CA LEU A 24 -7.48 15.28 12.79
C LEU A 24 -8.40 15.82 13.88
N GLN A 25 -8.07 15.57 15.14
CA GLN A 25 -8.85 16.05 16.27
C GLN A 25 -8.46 17.48 16.65
N PRO A 26 -9.40 18.31 17.13
CA PRO A 26 -9.08 19.64 17.64
C PRO A 26 -8.00 19.61 18.72
N GLY A 27 -6.99 20.48 18.59
CA GLY A 27 -5.84 20.54 19.50
C GLY A 27 -4.72 19.55 19.21
N GLN A 28 -4.89 18.57 18.30
CA GLN A 28 -3.78 17.75 17.83
C GLN A 28 -2.82 18.58 16.97
N SER A 29 -1.53 18.25 17.04
CA SER A 29 -0.54 18.74 16.09
C SER A 29 -0.40 17.74 14.94
N LEU A 30 0.00 18.21 13.75
CA LEU A 30 0.10 17.40 12.53
C LEU A 30 1.54 17.41 12.01
N ARG A 31 2.05 16.25 11.57
CA ARG A 31 3.25 16.13 10.75
C ARG A 31 2.87 15.85 9.30
N ILE A 32 3.42 16.62 8.35
CA ILE A 32 3.29 16.39 6.91
C ILE A 32 4.68 16.10 6.35
N GLY A 33 4.88 14.95 5.72
CA GLY A 33 6.07 14.68 4.90
C GLY A 33 5.72 14.81 3.42
N ALA A 34 6.50 15.59 2.67
CA ALA A 34 6.25 15.84 1.24
C ALA A 34 7.52 16.31 0.54
N GLU A 35 7.63 16.12 -0.77
CA GLU A 35 8.69 16.75 -1.56
C GLU A 35 8.44 18.26 -1.73
N VAL A 36 9.50 19.03 -1.96
CA VAL A 36 9.37 20.47 -2.27
C VAL A 36 8.50 20.71 -3.53
N ALA A 37 8.45 19.75 -4.46
CA ALA A 37 7.58 19.78 -5.62
C ALA A 37 6.08 19.84 -5.25
N HIS A 38 5.69 19.35 -4.07
CA HIS A 38 4.29 19.37 -3.59
C HIS A 38 3.89 20.67 -2.90
N ARG A 39 4.76 21.71 -2.94
CA ARG A 39 4.63 22.91 -2.09
C ARG A 39 3.25 23.55 -2.09
N ASP A 40 2.67 23.74 -3.27
CA ASP A 40 1.41 24.45 -3.42
C ASP A 40 0.24 23.66 -2.80
N PHE A 41 0.26 22.33 -2.94
CA PHE A 41 -0.76 21.49 -2.32
C PHE A 41 -0.57 21.39 -0.80
N VAL A 42 0.67 21.29 -0.31
CA VAL A 42 0.97 21.28 1.13
C VAL A 42 0.43 22.53 1.82
N GLN A 43 0.51 23.72 1.20
CA GLN A 43 -0.06 24.94 1.77
C GLN A 43 -1.57 24.83 1.99
N ARG A 44 -2.29 24.19 1.07
CA ARG A 44 -3.73 23.92 1.19
C ARG A 44 -4.02 22.96 2.36
N VAL A 45 -3.23 21.89 2.48
CA VAL A 45 -3.35 20.92 3.61
C VAL A 45 -3.08 21.61 4.95
N VAL A 46 -2.04 22.44 5.04
CA VAL A 46 -1.72 23.21 6.26
C VAL A 46 -2.88 24.13 6.63
N ALA A 47 -3.46 24.85 5.66
CA ALA A 47 -4.62 25.71 5.90
C ALA A 47 -5.84 24.89 6.38
N ALA A 48 -6.13 23.77 5.73
CA ALA A 48 -7.21 22.86 6.12
C ALA A 48 -7.01 22.27 7.53
N ALA A 49 -5.77 21.95 7.92
CA ALA A 49 -5.43 21.46 9.24
C ALA A 49 -5.69 22.50 10.34
N TYR A 50 -5.24 23.75 10.16
CA TYR A 50 -5.53 24.82 11.12
C TYR A 50 -7.02 25.15 11.19
N GLN A 51 -7.74 25.12 10.06
CA GLN A 51 -9.20 25.25 10.05
C GLN A 51 -9.92 24.09 10.75
N ALA A 52 -9.30 22.91 10.83
CA ALA A 52 -9.78 21.77 11.61
C ALA A 52 -9.38 21.84 13.10
N GLY A 53 -8.67 22.88 13.52
CA GLY A 53 -8.28 23.11 14.91
C GLY A 53 -6.91 22.54 15.29
N ALA A 54 -6.01 22.32 14.31
CA ALA A 54 -4.65 21.90 14.61
C ALA A 54 -3.95 22.88 15.55
N ARG A 55 -3.25 22.36 16.57
CA ARG A 55 -2.42 23.18 17.46
C ARG A 55 -1.16 23.69 16.76
N TYR A 56 -0.52 22.81 15.99
CA TYR A 56 0.71 23.09 15.26
C TYR A 56 0.84 22.15 14.07
N VAL A 57 1.33 22.64 12.94
CA VAL A 57 1.60 21.82 11.76
C VAL A 57 3.09 21.90 11.42
N HIS A 58 3.77 20.75 11.44
CA HIS A 58 5.14 20.60 11.00
C HIS A 58 5.18 20.02 9.59
N VAL A 59 5.98 20.62 8.71
CA VAL A 59 6.25 20.08 7.37
C VAL A 59 7.69 19.62 7.29
N ASP A 60 7.88 18.33 7.08
CA ASP A 60 9.14 17.69 6.71
C ASP A 60 9.30 17.72 5.19
N TRP A 61 9.96 18.77 4.69
CA TRP A 61 10.31 18.85 3.28
C TRP A 61 11.39 17.84 2.92
N GLN A 62 11.09 17.02 1.93
CA GLN A 62 12.02 16.12 1.29
C GLN A 62 12.63 16.84 0.08
N GLU A 63 13.95 16.88 0.03
CA GLU A 63 14.70 17.49 -1.07
C GLU A 63 15.70 16.44 -1.58
N PRO A 64 15.30 15.61 -2.57
CA PRO A 64 16.10 14.48 -3.03
C PRO A 64 17.48 14.86 -3.56
N LEU A 65 17.64 16.06 -4.14
CA LEU A 65 18.93 16.51 -4.69
C LEU A 65 19.96 16.75 -3.56
N THR A 66 19.54 17.35 -2.45
CA THR A 66 20.36 17.54 -1.25
C THR A 66 20.66 16.21 -0.58
N ALA A 67 19.68 15.29 -0.53
CA ALA A 67 19.93 13.94 -0.04
C ALA A 67 20.98 13.20 -0.89
N LYS A 68 20.91 13.34 -2.22
CA LYS A 68 21.90 12.80 -3.16
C LYS A 68 23.29 13.35 -2.89
N ALA A 69 23.42 14.67 -2.65
CA ALA A 69 24.70 15.27 -2.31
C ALA A 69 25.33 14.65 -1.05
N ARG A 70 24.52 14.34 -0.01
CA ARG A 70 25.00 13.61 1.17
C ARG A 70 25.51 12.23 0.78
N TYR A 71 24.77 11.49 -0.06
CA TYR A 71 25.22 10.18 -0.49
C TYR A 71 26.49 10.24 -1.33
N LEU A 72 26.64 11.19 -2.26
CA LEU A 72 27.83 11.26 -3.11
C LEU A 72 29.07 11.78 -2.40
N HIS A 73 28.92 12.73 -1.47
CA HIS A 73 30.06 13.53 -1.00
C HIS A 73 30.41 13.37 0.49
N SER A 74 29.54 12.77 1.31
CA SER A 74 29.86 12.58 2.74
C SER A 74 30.98 11.53 2.92
N ALA A 75 31.76 11.63 3.99
CA ALA A 75 32.67 10.53 4.34
C ALA A 75 31.85 9.31 4.79
N PRO A 76 32.22 8.06 4.41
CA PRO A 76 31.46 6.86 4.77
C PRO A 76 31.13 6.75 6.27
N GLU A 77 32.08 7.10 7.14
CA GLU A 77 31.93 7.10 8.60
C GLU A 77 30.87 8.08 9.13
N ASN A 78 30.51 9.10 8.34
CA ASN A 78 29.50 10.10 8.71
C ASN A 78 28.09 9.76 8.21
N LEU A 79 27.94 8.73 7.36
CA LEU A 79 26.63 8.37 6.81
C LEU A 79 25.68 7.86 7.91
N GLU A 80 26.20 7.24 8.96
CA GLU A 80 25.39 6.74 10.08
C GLU A 80 25.00 7.82 11.09
N TYR A 81 25.56 9.04 10.99
CA TYR A 81 25.24 10.12 11.92
C TYR A 81 23.80 10.61 11.74
N LEU A 82 23.03 10.58 12.84
CA LEU A 82 21.71 11.19 12.96
C LEU A 82 21.74 12.16 14.15
N PRO A 83 21.47 13.47 13.94
CA PRO A 83 21.46 14.43 15.04
C PRO A 83 20.42 14.10 16.13
N ASP A 84 20.75 14.33 17.41
CA ASP A 84 19.85 14.02 18.53
C ASP A 84 18.49 14.74 18.45
N TYR A 85 18.43 15.93 17.85
CA TYR A 85 17.18 16.68 17.70
C TYR A 85 16.18 15.93 16.79
N GLU A 86 16.66 15.11 15.85
CA GLU A 86 15.82 14.25 15.01
C GLU A 86 15.14 13.16 15.85
N ILE A 87 15.86 12.60 16.81
CA ILE A 87 15.33 11.57 17.72
C ILE A 87 14.33 12.21 18.68
N ALA A 88 14.69 13.35 19.28
CA ALA A 88 13.86 14.07 20.24
C ALA A 88 12.52 14.52 19.64
N ARG A 89 12.52 15.08 18.41
CA ARG A 89 11.28 15.52 17.76
C ARG A 89 10.32 14.36 17.47
N HIS A 90 10.81 13.21 17.00
CA HIS A 90 9.95 12.05 16.73
C HIS A 90 9.44 11.44 18.04
N ARG A 91 10.21 11.49 19.12
CA ARG A 91 9.75 11.06 20.45
C ARG A 91 8.57 11.90 20.93
N GLN A 92 8.69 13.22 20.84
CA GLN A 92 7.61 14.13 21.18
C GLN A 92 6.35 13.87 20.31
N MET A 93 6.52 13.64 19.01
CA MET A 93 5.40 13.33 18.11
C MET A 93 4.63 12.07 18.53
N VAL A 94 5.33 11.04 19.01
CA VAL A 94 4.69 9.81 19.52
C VAL A 94 3.99 10.07 20.85
N GLU A 95 4.67 10.74 21.80
CA GLU A 95 4.14 11.03 23.13
C GLU A 95 2.88 11.90 23.08
N GLU A 96 2.83 12.85 22.16
CA GLU A 96 1.69 13.75 21.95
C GLU A 96 0.67 13.22 20.92
N GLY A 97 0.93 12.06 20.28
CA GLY A 97 0.01 11.44 19.32
C GLY A 97 -0.26 12.28 18.08
N TRP A 98 0.79 12.77 17.41
CA TRP A 98 0.66 13.63 16.22
C TRP A 98 0.26 12.80 14.99
N PRO A 99 -0.86 13.07 14.30
CA PRO A 99 -1.11 12.41 13.03
C PRO A 99 0.02 12.67 12.02
N ARG A 100 0.27 11.69 11.16
CA ARG A 100 1.28 11.77 10.08
C ARG A 100 0.60 11.69 8.71
N LEU A 101 0.72 12.75 7.90
CA LEU A 101 0.45 12.68 6.47
C LEU A 101 1.74 12.48 5.68
N SER A 102 1.75 11.55 4.74
CA SER A 102 2.82 11.37 3.76
C SER A 102 2.26 11.62 2.37
N LEU A 103 2.83 12.60 1.66
CA LEU A 103 2.48 12.90 0.28
C LEU A 103 3.51 12.26 -0.65
N VAL A 104 3.06 11.34 -1.49
CA VAL A 104 3.87 10.63 -2.50
C VAL A 104 3.66 11.19 -3.90
N GLY A 105 4.43 10.71 -4.87
CA GLY A 105 4.53 11.25 -6.23
C GLY A 105 5.83 12.00 -6.43
N ASN A 106 6.90 11.28 -6.77
CA ASN A 106 8.26 11.83 -6.81
C ASN A 106 8.48 12.70 -8.06
N GLU A 107 9.20 13.82 -7.92
CA GLU A 107 9.61 14.64 -9.07
C GLU A 107 10.90 14.13 -9.73
N PHE A 108 11.70 13.31 -9.05
CA PHE A 108 12.96 12.79 -9.57
C PHE A 108 13.04 11.26 -9.41
N PRO A 109 12.30 10.47 -10.23
CA PRO A 109 12.15 9.03 -10.06
C PRO A 109 13.46 8.22 -10.16
N ASP A 110 14.50 8.77 -10.80
CA ASP A 110 15.78 8.07 -11.05
C ASP A 110 16.96 8.81 -10.40
N ILE A 111 16.68 9.61 -9.36
CA ILE A 111 17.67 10.55 -8.81
C ILE A 111 18.89 9.87 -8.20
N PHE A 112 18.75 8.62 -7.75
CA PHE A 112 19.79 7.89 -7.04
C PHE A 112 20.47 6.79 -7.87
N ASP A 113 20.22 6.71 -9.19
CA ASP A 113 20.77 5.66 -10.07
C ASP A 113 22.31 5.60 -10.10
N ASP A 114 22.97 6.73 -9.90
CA ASP A 114 24.43 6.89 -9.86
C ASP A 114 25.01 6.82 -8.44
N VAL A 115 24.17 6.56 -7.42
CA VAL A 115 24.59 6.46 -6.03
C VAL A 115 24.89 5.01 -5.66
N ASP A 116 26.03 4.76 -5.00
CA ASP A 116 26.34 3.44 -4.43
C ASP A 116 25.24 2.99 -3.45
N PRO A 117 24.53 1.88 -3.74
CA PRO A 117 23.45 1.38 -2.90
C PRO A 117 23.86 1.08 -1.46
N THR A 118 25.14 0.77 -1.21
CA THR A 118 25.66 0.52 0.15
C THR A 118 25.58 1.76 1.02
N ARG A 119 25.82 2.94 0.43
CA ARG A 119 25.79 4.23 1.15
C ARG A 119 24.36 4.60 1.51
N MET A 120 23.41 4.37 0.62
CA MET A 120 21.98 4.55 0.90
C MET A 120 21.52 3.60 2.01
N ARG A 121 21.89 2.31 1.94
CA ARG A 121 21.58 1.32 2.98
C ARG A 121 22.14 1.71 4.35
N GLN A 122 23.35 2.25 4.44
CA GLN A 122 23.93 2.72 5.71
C GLN A 122 23.08 3.82 6.36
N VAL A 123 22.69 4.84 5.58
CA VAL A 123 21.83 5.93 6.07
C VAL A 123 20.45 5.40 6.49
N ALA A 124 19.84 4.55 5.67
CA ALA A 124 18.53 3.96 5.96
C ALA A 124 18.56 3.08 7.22
N ALA A 125 19.58 2.24 7.38
CA ALA A 125 19.76 1.38 8.54
C ALA A 125 20.00 2.19 9.82
N ALA A 126 20.86 3.21 9.76
CA ALA A 126 21.09 4.09 10.89
C ALA A 126 19.81 4.82 11.32
N ARG A 127 19.05 5.37 10.37
CA ARG A 127 17.76 6.01 10.67
C ARG A 127 16.76 5.02 11.29
N SER A 128 16.65 3.82 10.72
CA SER A 128 15.74 2.78 11.20
C SER A 128 16.07 2.33 12.63
N ARG A 129 17.36 2.18 12.98
CA ARG A 129 17.78 1.86 14.35
C ARG A 129 17.39 2.96 15.34
N HIS A 130 17.69 4.22 15.03
CA HIS A 130 17.43 5.35 15.94
C HIS A 130 15.93 5.69 16.07
N LEU A 131 15.15 5.52 15.00
CA LEU A 131 13.72 5.85 14.96
C LEU A 131 12.80 4.62 15.03
N LYS A 132 13.33 3.46 15.45
CA LYS A 132 12.56 2.21 15.58
C LYS A 132 11.27 2.41 16.40
N PHE A 133 11.34 3.15 17.51
CA PHE A 133 10.19 3.44 18.37
C PHE A 133 9.06 4.20 17.64
N TYR A 134 9.43 5.09 16.70
CA TYR A 134 8.50 5.89 15.91
C TYR A 134 7.81 5.01 14.87
N MET A 135 8.59 4.21 14.12
CA MET A 135 8.05 3.26 13.15
C MET A 135 7.11 2.25 13.81
N GLN A 136 7.49 1.71 14.97
CA GLN A 136 6.62 0.83 15.76
C GLN A 136 5.32 1.53 16.20
N ALA A 137 5.36 2.83 16.52
CA ALA A 137 4.16 3.58 16.89
C ALA A 137 3.19 3.74 15.71
N VAL A 138 3.72 4.03 14.52
CA VAL A 138 2.94 4.18 13.29
C VAL A 138 2.34 2.83 12.89
N MET A 139 3.14 1.76 12.82
CA MET A 139 2.68 0.42 12.42
C MET A 139 1.64 -0.15 13.38
N ALA A 140 1.75 0.13 14.69
CA ALA A 140 0.76 -0.29 15.69
C ALA A 140 -0.44 0.66 15.80
N ASN A 141 -0.63 1.59 14.84
CA ASN A 141 -1.73 2.56 14.81
C ASN A 141 -1.88 3.38 16.10
N ARG A 142 -0.79 3.59 16.86
CA ARG A 142 -0.84 4.40 18.11
C ARG A 142 -1.11 5.87 17.84
N MET A 143 -0.88 6.30 16.60
CA MET A 143 -1.14 7.63 16.07
C MET A 143 -1.77 7.46 14.68
N GLN A 144 -2.66 8.36 14.29
CA GLN A 144 -3.22 8.31 12.94
C GLN A 144 -2.13 8.55 11.90
N TRP A 145 -2.24 7.88 10.76
CA TRP A 145 -1.36 8.12 9.62
C TRP A 145 -2.13 8.00 8.33
N CYS A 146 -1.70 8.72 7.30
CA CYS A 146 -2.28 8.66 5.98
C CYS A 146 -1.16 8.81 4.93
N VAL A 147 -1.11 7.91 3.95
CA VAL A 147 -0.35 8.05 2.72
C VAL A 147 -1.34 8.44 1.63
N ALA A 148 -1.01 9.52 0.92
CA ALA A 148 -1.82 10.07 -0.16
C ALA A 148 -0.91 10.62 -1.24
N ALA A 149 -1.41 10.81 -2.46
CA ALA A 149 -0.58 11.22 -3.58
C ALA A 149 -0.85 12.64 -4.07
N VAL A 150 0.20 13.27 -4.59
CA VAL A 150 0.18 14.57 -5.26
C VAL A 150 0.97 14.43 -6.55
N PRO A 151 0.36 14.73 -7.71
CA PRO A 151 1.03 14.61 -8.99
C PRO A 151 2.17 15.63 -9.10
N THR A 152 3.22 15.21 -9.80
CA THR A 152 4.35 16.05 -10.20
C THR A 152 4.50 15.97 -11.72
N PRO A 153 5.13 16.96 -12.38
CA PRO A 153 5.37 16.91 -13.82
C PRO A 153 6.08 15.62 -14.27
N ALA A 154 7.10 15.16 -13.54
CA ALA A 154 7.80 13.93 -13.88
C ALA A 154 6.90 12.70 -13.75
N TRP A 155 6.14 12.58 -12.67
CA TRP A 155 5.25 11.45 -12.44
C TRP A 155 4.10 11.43 -13.47
N ALA A 156 3.46 12.57 -13.72
CA ALA A 156 2.40 12.70 -14.71
C ALA A 156 2.87 12.28 -16.10
N THR A 157 4.06 12.73 -16.52
CA THR A 157 4.66 12.35 -17.81
C THR A 157 5.00 10.86 -17.86
N ARG A 158 5.44 10.25 -16.75
CA ARG A 158 5.71 8.81 -16.70
C ARG A 158 4.44 7.98 -16.85
N VAL A 159 3.33 8.40 -16.23
CA VAL A 159 2.03 7.72 -16.34
C VAL A 159 1.39 7.94 -17.72
N PHE A 160 1.54 9.14 -18.29
CA PHE A 160 0.94 9.53 -19.57
C PHE A 160 2.00 10.02 -20.58
N PRO A 161 2.92 9.15 -21.05
CA PRO A 161 4.09 9.56 -21.84
C PRO A 161 3.75 10.12 -23.23
N ASN A 162 2.53 9.85 -23.72
CA ASN A 162 2.07 10.28 -25.04
C ASN A 162 1.22 11.56 -25.00
N GLN A 163 1.18 12.27 -23.86
CA GLN A 163 0.42 13.51 -23.69
C GLN A 163 1.35 14.71 -23.44
N PRO A 164 0.94 15.94 -23.82
CA PRO A 164 1.61 17.15 -23.35
C PRO A 164 1.66 17.20 -21.83
N ALA A 165 2.75 17.73 -21.26
CA ALA A 165 2.98 17.71 -19.81
C ALA A 165 1.83 18.34 -18.98
N GLU A 166 1.24 19.43 -19.48
CA GLU A 166 0.09 20.08 -18.81
C GLU A 166 -1.16 19.17 -18.81
N GLU A 167 -1.46 18.53 -19.94
CA GLU A 167 -2.58 17.59 -20.06
C GLU A 167 -2.36 16.33 -19.20
N ALA A 168 -1.13 15.81 -19.18
CA ALA A 168 -0.73 14.70 -18.33
C ALA A 168 -0.95 15.03 -16.85
N MET A 169 -0.55 16.24 -16.43
CA MET A 169 -0.71 16.73 -15.06
C MET A 169 -2.19 16.86 -14.66
N GLU A 170 -3.01 17.46 -15.53
CA GLU A 170 -4.46 17.59 -15.30
C GLU A 170 -5.14 16.22 -15.25
N ARG A 171 -4.76 15.31 -16.15
CA ARG A 171 -5.29 13.95 -16.19
C ARG A 171 -4.92 13.16 -14.95
N LEU A 172 -3.68 13.29 -14.45
CA LEU A 172 -3.27 12.60 -13.24
C LEU A 172 -3.99 13.16 -12.00
N TRP A 173 -4.14 14.49 -11.88
CA TRP A 173 -4.98 15.10 -10.84
C TRP A 173 -6.41 14.55 -10.86
N THR A 174 -7.06 14.57 -12.04
CA THR A 174 -8.43 14.09 -12.21
C THR A 174 -8.56 12.61 -11.84
N THR A 175 -7.56 11.81 -12.20
CA THR A 175 -7.49 10.39 -11.84
C THR A 175 -7.40 10.22 -10.33
N ILE A 176 -6.48 10.91 -9.66
CA ILE A 176 -6.33 10.89 -8.20
C ILE A 176 -7.64 11.29 -7.52
N PHE A 177 -8.29 12.37 -7.97
CA PHE A 177 -9.55 12.80 -7.38
C PHE A 177 -10.65 11.75 -7.49
N ARG A 178 -10.80 11.11 -8.65
CA ARG A 178 -11.76 10.03 -8.84
C ARG A 178 -11.45 8.84 -7.94
N THR A 179 -10.18 8.44 -7.82
CA THR A 179 -9.77 7.34 -6.93
C THR A 179 -10.01 7.66 -5.45
N CYS A 180 -9.91 8.93 -5.08
CA CYS A 180 -10.25 9.43 -3.74
C CYS A 180 -11.73 9.81 -3.59
N ARG A 181 -12.60 9.41 -4.52
CA ARG A 181 -14.07 9.62 -4.47
C ARG A 181 -14.50 11.10 -4.42
N LEU A 182 -13.67 12.02 -4.89
CA LEU A 182 -13.97 13.47 -4.95
C LEU A 182 -14.94 13.86 -6.08
N ASP A 183 -15.17 12.93 -7.01
CA ASP A 183 -16.19 13.01 -8.05
C ASP A 183 -17.63 12.83 -7.50
N ARG A 184 -17.75 12.39 -6.24
CA ARG A 184 -19.02 12.26 -5.52
C ARG A 184 -19.46 13.58 -4.90
N GLU A 185 -20.78 13.71 -4.71
CA GLU A 185 -21.38 14.90 -4.08
C GLU A 185 -20.92 15.05 -2.62
N ASP A 186 -20.97 13.96 -1.85
CA ASP A 186 -20.42 13.85 -0.52
C ASP A 186 -19.29 12.80 -0.49
N PRO A 187 -18.03 13.21 -0.70
CA PRO A 187 -16.88 12.32 -0.63
C PRO A 187 -16.73 11.63 0.73
N VAL A 188 -17.11 12.29 1.83
CA VAL A 188 -16.98 11.73 3.18
C VAL A 188 -17.97 10.57 3.36
N ALA A 189 -19.22 10.75 2.94
CA ALA A 189 -20.20 9.68 2.93
C ALA A 189 -19.78 8.52 2.00
N ALA A 190 -19.23 8.83 0.83
CA ALA A 190 -18.73 7.81 -0.10
C ALA A 190 -17.60 6.97 0.49
N TRP A 191 -16.67 7.60 1.22
CA TRP A 191 -15.60 6.89 1.94
C TRP A 191 -16.13 6.02 3.08
N ARG A 192 -17.12 6.49 3.85
CA ARG A 192 -17.78 5.68 4.89
C ARG A 192 -18.49 4.47 4.30
N GLN A 193 -19.20 4.64 3.18
CA GLN A 193 -19.87 3.54 2.49
C GLN A 193 -18.86 2.52 1.98
N HIS A 194 -17.76 2.97 1.37
CA HIS A 194 -16.69 2.10 0.90
C HIS A 194 -16.04 1.29 2.02
N ASP A 195 -15.70 1.96 3.14
CA ASP A 195 -15.18 1.30 4.34
C ASP A 195 -16.12 0.20 4.85
N GLN A 196 -17.43 0.49 4.89
CA GLN A 196 -18.44 -0.48 5.29
C GLN A 196 -18.52 -1.68 4.33
N GLN A 197 -18.44 -1.44 3.02
CA GLN A 197 -18.46 -2.50 2.01
C GLN A 197 -17.27 -3.45 2.17
N LEU A 198 -16.04 -2.91 2.31
CA LEU A 198 -14.86 -3.76 2.51
C LEU A 198 -14.91 -4.50 3.85
N LYS A 199 -15.39 -3.86 4.93
CA LYS A 199 -15.59 -4.52 6.23
C LYS A 199 -16.70 -5.58 6.22
N GLN A 200 -17.69 -5.49 5.33
CA GLN A 200 -18.66 -6.57 5.13
C GLN A 200 -17.98 -7.82 4.54
N VAL A 201 -17.07 -7.64 3.58
CA VAL A 201 -16.25 -8.76 3.06
C VAL A 201 -15.43 -9.38 4.17
N VAL A 202 -14.72 -8.58 4.97
CA VAL A 202 -13.96 -9.05 6.15
C VAL A 202 -14.85 -9.86 7.11
N THR A 203 -16.03 -9.33 7.45
CA THR A 203 -16.99 -9.99 8.33
C THR A 203 -17.47 -11.32 7.74
N PHE A 204 -17.74 -11.37 6.44
CA PHE A 204 -18.13 -12.58 5.74
C PHE A 204 -17.03 -13.65 5.79
N LEU A 205 -15.78 -13.29 5.50
CA LEU A 205 -14.65 -14.22 5.52
C LEU A 205 -14.43 -14.81 6.91
N ALA A 206 -14.53 -13.99 7.96
CA ALA A 206 -14.45 -14.43 9.33
C ALA A 206 -15.62 -15.35 9.74
N ALA A 207 -16.86 -14.97 9.39
CA ALA A 207 -18.06 -15.76 9.69
C ALA A 207 -18.05 -17.13 8.99
N ARG A 208 -17.49 -17.20 7.78
CA ARG A 208 -17.29 -18.45 7.04
C ARG A 208 -16.04 -19.22 7.46
N GLN A 209 -15.25 -18.69 8.39
CA GLN A 209 -14.00 -19.30 8.86
C GLN A 209 -13.10 -19.72 7.69
N VAL A 210 -12.90 -18.83 6.73
CA VAL A 210 -12.03 -19.07 5.58
C VAL A 210 -10.60 -19.27 6.06
N GLN A 211 -9.98 -20.38 5.64
CA GLN A 211 -8.63 -20.83 6.01
C GLN A 211 -7.66 -20.82 4.83
N ALA A 212 -8.15 -20.74 3.59
CA ALA A 212 -7.34 -20.56 2.40
C ALA A 212 -8.13 -19.88 1.29
N LEU A 213 -7.43 -19.26 0.35
CA LEU A 213 -7.98 -18.67 -0.86
C LEU A 213 -7.50 -19.46 -2.07
N HIS A 214 -8.41 -19.87 -2.94
CA HIS A 214 -8.13 -20.51 -4.22
C HIS A 214 -8.41 -19.53 -5.35
N PHE A 215 -7.34 -18.99 -5.94
CA PHE A 215 -7.37 -18.09 -7.10
C PHE A 215 -7.34 -18.92 -8.38
N VAL A 216 -8.29 -18.68 -9.28
CA VAL A 216 -8.39 -19.39 -10.56
C VAL A 216 -8.62 -18.39 -11.68
N ASP A 217 -7.80 -18.46 -12.72
CA ASP A 217 -8.03 -17.80 -14.00
C ASP A 217 -7.73 -18.79 -15.12
N SER A 218 -8.79 -19.28 -15.76
CA SER A 218 -8.71 -20.30 -16.81
C SER A 218 -8.24 -19.76 -18.16
N THR A 219 -8.05 -18.45 -18.29
CA THR A 219 -7.48 -17.85 -19.50
C THR A 219 -6.11 -18.49 -19.79
N PRO A 220 -5.85 -19.00 -21.01
CA PRO A 220 -4.57 -19.63 -21.31
C PRO A 220 -3.40 -18.63 -21.21
N GLY A 221 -2.35 -19.02 -20.48
CA GLY A 221 -1.06 -18.34 -20.52
C GLY A 221 -0.24 -18.70 -21.77
N PRO A 222 0.97 -18.14 -21.92
CA PRO A 222 1.85 -18.42 -23.07
C PRO A 222 2.22 -19.90 -23.27
N ASP A 223 2.11 -20.72 -22.21
CA ASP A 223 2.36 -22.16 -22.20
C ASP A 223 1.08 -23.02 -22.42
N GLY A 224 -0.06 -22.38 -22.69
CA GLY A 224 -1.35 -23.04 -22.88
C GLY A 224 -2.04 -23.54 -21.61
N LYS A 225 -1.43 -23.36 -20.42
CA LYS A 225 -2.04 -23.69 -19.13
C LYS A 225 -2.93 -22.53 -18.63
N PRO A 226 -3.85 -22.77 -17.68
CA PRO A 226 -4.53 -21.69 -16.97
C PRO A 226 -3.52 -20.65 -16.45
N ARG A 227 -3.85 -19.37 -16.61
CA ARG A 227 -3.03 -18.24 -16.15
C ARG A 227 -2.69 -18.37 -14.67
N THR A 228 -3.69 -18.74 -13.87
CA THR A 228 -3.58 -18.89 -12.41
C THR A 228 -4.38 -20.09 -11.94
N ASP A 229 -3.75 -20.90 -11.09
CA ASP A 229 -4.37 -21.92 -10.25
C ASP A 229 -3.53 -21.97 -8.96
N LEU A 230 -3.85 -21.07 -8.01
CA LEU A 230 -3.04 -20.80 -6.83
C LEU A 230 -3.91 -20.93 -5.59
N THR A 231 -3.50 -21.78 -4.65
CA THR A 231 -4.10 -21.81 -3.32
C THR A 231 -3.13 -21.19 -2.32
N VAL A 232 -3.62 -20.19 -1.59
CA VAL A 232 -2.90 -19.48 -0.53
C VAL A 232 -3.55 -19.81 0.81
N GLY A 233 -2.89 -20.63 1.62
CA GLY A 233 -3.33 -20.93 2.98
C GLY A 233 -3.08 -19.76 3.93
N LEU A 234 -4.04 -19.49 4.80
CA LEU A 234 -3.95 -18.46 5.83
C LEU A 234 -3.31 -19.02 7.11
N THR A 235 -2.90 -18.11 8.01
CA THR A 235 -2.49 -18.48 9.36
C THR A 235 -3.66 -19.10 10.14
N ASP A 236 -3.38 -19.79 11.25
CA ASP A 236 -4.43 -20.48 12.03
C ASP A 236 -5.43 -19.50 12.69
N ARG A 237 -5.09 -18.22 12.76
CA ARG A 237 -5.91 -17.15 13.36
C ARG A 237 -5.88 -15.90 12.47
N PRO A 238 -6.41 -15.97 11.25
CA PRO A 238 -6.27 -14.88 10.29
C PRO A 238 -7.02 -13.65 10.77
N GLN A 239 -6.41 -12.48 10.56
CA GLN A 239 -7.03 -11.19 10.76
C GLN A 239 -7.00 -10.44 9.43
N TRP A 240 -8.17 -10.13 8.90
CA TRP A 240 -8.30 -9.32 7.70
C TRP A 240 -8.40 -7.85 8.07
N LEU A 241 -7.61 -7.04 7.40
CA LEU A 241 -7.57 -5.59 7.52
C LEU A 241 -8.19 -4.98 6.27
N ALA A 242 -8.87 -3.85 6.41
CA ALA A 242 -9.56 -3.21 5.29
C ALA A 242 -9.75 -1.71 5.54
N ALA A 243 -9.42 -0.90 4.54
CA ALA A 243 -9.66 0.54 4.45
C ALA A 243 -9.26 1.37 5.68
N SER A 244 -10.13 1.52 6.68
CA SER A 244 -9.84 2.30 7.88
C SER A 244 -9.22 1.50 9.02
N ALA A 245 -8.33 2.15 9.76
CA ALA A 245 -7.77 1.70 11.01
C ALA A 245 -8.36 2.49 12.20
N VAL A 246 -8.14 1.99 13.41
CA VAL A 246 -8.59 2.64 14.66
C VAL A 246 -7.43 2.71 15.63
N THR A 247 -7.17 3.89 16.18
CA THR A 247 -6.17 4.05 17.23
C THR A 247 -6.63 3.39 18.54
N PRO A 248 -5.73 3.11 19.50
CA PRO A 248 -6.12 2.64 20.83
C PRO A 248 -7.07 3.60 21.57
N SER A 249 -7.07 4.89 21.23
CA SER A 249 -7.99 5.91 21.76
C SER A 249 -9.35 5.95 21.05
N GLY A 250 -9.60 5.08 20.07
CA GLY A 250 -10.87 4.97 19.36
C GLY A 250 -11.03 5.92 18.18
N VAL A 251 -9.95 6.55 17.69
CA VAL A 251 -10.02 7.44 16.53
C VAL A 251 -9.88 6.62 15.25
N THR A 252 -10.94 6.59 14.44
CA THR A 252 -10.92 5.99 13.11
C THR A 252 -10.21 6.91 12.12
N PHE A 253 -9.36 6.35 11.26
CA PHE A 253 -8.63 7.07 10.22
C PHE A 253 -8.37 6.13 9.03
N PHE A 254 -7.96 6.66 7.87
CA PHE A 254 -7.61 5.88 6.67
C PHE A 254 -6.10 5.94 6.43
N PRO A 255 -5.37 4.83 6.70
CA PRO A 255 -3.96 4.66 6.39
C PRO A 255 -3.56 5.04 4.97
N ASN A 256 -4.38 4.68 3.98
CA ASN A 256 -4.12 4.90 2.56
C ASN A 256 -5.30 5.63 1.91
N MET A 257 -5.01 6.64 1.09
CA MET A 257 -5.99 7.30 0.23
C MET A 257 -5.39 7.50 -1.19
N PRO A 258 -5.82 6.72 -2.20
CA PRO A 258 -6.94 5.77 -2.19
C PRO A 258 -6.63 4.46 -1.45
N THR A 259 -7.66 3.64 -1.21
CA THR A 259 -7.54 2.23 -0.84
C THR A 259 -8.78 1.49 -1.32
N GLU A 260 -8.59 0.30 -1.88
CA GLU A 260 -9.60 -0.56 -2.49
C GLU A 260 -9.47 -2.02 -2.03
N GLU A 261 -8.47 -2.31 -1.21
CA GLU A 261 -8.12 -3.63 -0.77
C GLU A 261 -8.72 -4.02 0.58
N LEU A 262 -8.85 -5.33 0.77
CA LEU A 262 -8.69 -5.96 2.07
C LEU A 262 -7.55 -6.96 1.98
N PHE A 263 -6.78 -7.10 3.06
CA PHE A 263 -5.59 -7.94 3.07
C PHE A 263 -5.40 -8.69 4.39
N THR A 264 -4.60 -9.73 4.36
CA THR A 264 -4.20 -10.51 5.54
C THR A 264 -2.84 -11.17 5.33
N THR A 265 -2.29 -11.74 6.39
CA THR A 265 -1.05 -12.52 6.33
C THR A 265 -1.35 -13.99 6.02
N PRO A 266 -0.84 -14.53 4.89
CA PRO A 266 -0.88 -15.96 4.62
C PRO A 266 0.11 -16.71 5.51
N HIS A 267 -0.09 -18.02 5.64
CA HIS A 267 0.91 -18.88 6.27
C HIS A 267 2.03 -19.16 5.27
N ASN A 268 3.27 -18.90 5.69
CA ASN A 268 4.49 -19.03 4.89
C ASN A 268 4.79 -20.44 4.34
N GLY A 269 4.04 -21.46 4.74
CA GLY A 269 4.25 -22.88 4.38
C GLY A 269 3.04 -23.51 3.68
N ARG A 270 1.97 -22.74 3.41
CA ARG A 270 0.68 -23.27 2.94
C ARG A 270 0.24 -22.74 1.57
N THR A 271 1.19 -22.32 0.74
CA THR A 271 0.92 -21.89 -0.64
C THR A 271 1.31 -22.97 -1.63
N HIS A 272 0.42 -23.27 -2.58
CA HIS A 272 0.66 -24.26 -3.64
C HIS A 272 -0.01 -23.86 -4.96
N GLY A 273 0.57 -24.29 -6.07
CA GLY A 273 0.04 -24.02 -7.41
C GLY A 273 0.87 -22.98 -8.16
N TRP A 274 0.26 -22.22 -9.06
CA TRP A 274 0.96 -21.22 -9.86
C TRP A 274 0.13 -19.99 -10.19
N VAL A 275 0.82 -18.90 -10.47
CA VAL A 275 0.21 -17.60 -10.76
C VAL A 275 1.05 -16.81 -11.75
N ARG A 276 0.40 -15.94 -12.52
CA ARG A 276 1.05 -14.94 -13.37
C ARG A 276 0.66 -13.53 -12.95
N THR A 277 1.61 -12.60 -13.01
CA THR A 277 1.32 -11.20 -12.69
C THR A 277 0.44 -10.57 -13.74
N SER A 278 -0.55 -9.78 -13.33
CA SER A 278 -1.45 -9.02 -14.21
C SER A 278 -0.96 -7.62 -14.53
N LYS A 279 -0.03 -7.09 -13.72
CA LYS A 279 0.66 -5.82 -13.95
C LYS A 279 2.17 -5.99 -13.69
N PRO A 280 3.02 -5.08 -14.20
CA PRO A 280 4.41 -5.01 -13.80
C PRO A 280 4.56 -4.72 -12.29
N THR A 281 5.71 -5.11 -11.74
CA THR A 281 6.14 -4.79 -10.37
C THR A 281 7.58 -4.26 -10.43
N PHE A 282 8.05 -3.60 -9.36
CA PHE A 282 9.30 -2.83 -9.37
C PHE A 282 10.25 -3.17 -8.21
N PRO A 283 10.74 -4.43 -8.09
CA PRO A 283 11.79 -4.74 -7.13
C PRO A 283 13.03 -3.89 -7.40
N PHE A 284 13.51 -3.21 -6.35
CA PHE A 284 14.65 -2.28 -6.44
C PHE A 284 14.45 -1.18 -7.51
N ASP A 285 13.20 -0.72 -7.68
CA ASP A 285 12.80 0.29 -8.66
C ASP A 285 13.04 -0.10 -10.13
N ARG A 286 13.35 -1.38 -10.39
CA ARG A 286 13.52 -1.93 -11.74
C ARG A 286 12.31 -2.76 -12.14
N GLU A 287 11.81 -2.54 -13.35
CA GLU A 287 10.63 -3.22 -13.87
C GLU A 287 10.83 -4.74 -13.99
N VAL A 288 9.85 -5.47 -13.48
CA VAL A 288 9.62 -6.90 -13.71
C VAL A 288 8.22 -7.06 -14.29
N ALA A 289 8.11 -7.63 -15.49
CA ALA A 289 6.84 -7.76 -16.22
C ALA A 289 6.63 -9.18 -16.76
N ASN A 290 5.36 -9.54 -16.92
CA ASN A 290 4.90 -10.86 -17.38
C ASN A 290 5.52 -12.01 -16.58
N ALA A 291 5.52 -11.87 -15.25
CA ALA A 291 6.14 -12.85 -14.36
C ALA A 291 5.20 -14.05 -14.09
N TYR A 292 5.81 -15.21 -13.89
CA TYR A 292 5.20 -16.47 -13.53
C TYR A 292 5.89 -17.00 -12.27
N PHE A 293 5.10 -17.56 -11.34
CA PHE A 293 5.59 -18.17 -10.12
C PHE A 293 4.89 -19.50 -9.88
N ARG A 294 5.64 -20.54 -9.50
CA ARG A 294 5.11 -21.82 -9.04
C ARG A 294 5.54 -22.08 -7.59
N PHE A 295 4.58 -22.48 -6.77
CA PHE A 295 4.74 -22.71 -5.35
C PHE A 295 4.59 -24.18 -4.99
N GLU A 296 5.46 -24.65 -4.11
CA GLU A 296 5.35 -25.91 -3.39
C GLU A 296 5.70 -25.67 -1.92
N GLU A 297 4.89 -26.20 -0.99
CA GLU A 297 5.11 -26.06 0.47
C GLU A 297 5.37 -24.61 0.93
N GLY A 298 4.66 -23.65 0.32
CA GLY A 298 4.76 -22.23 0.63
C GLY A 298 5.91 -21.48 -0.03
N GLU A 299 6.80 -22.16 -0.76
CA GLU A 299 7.98 -21.55 -1.37
C GLU A 299 7.89 -21.51 -2.89
N VAL A 300 8.37 -20.42 -3.50
CA VAL A 300 8.59 -20.33 -4.94
C VAL A 300 9.71 -21.28 -5.35
N VAL A 301 9.34 -22.36 -6.04
CA VAL A 301 10.28 -23.37 -6.56
C VAL A 301 10.64 -23.15 -8.04
N GLU A 302 9.86 -22.33 -8.75
CA GLU A 302 10.11 -21.93 -10.13
C GLU A 302 9.55 -20.53 -10.38
N PHE A 303 10.32 -19.70 -11.08
CA PHE A 303 9.90 -18.37 -11.48
C PHE A 303 10.48 -17.98 -12.84
N HIS A 304 9.70 -17.22 -13.59
CA HIS A 304 10.10 -16.65 -14.88
C HIS A 304 9.57 -15.22 -15.00
N ALA A 305 10.27 -14.33 -15.68
CA ALA A 305 9.77 -13.03 -16.11
C ALA A 305 10.32 -12.70 -17.51
N GLU A 306 9.47 -12.11 -18.35
CA GLU A 306 9.88 -11.66 -19.68
C GLU A 306 10.83 -10.46 -19.58
N THR A 307 10.48 -9.52 -18.70
CA THR A 307 11.31 -8.37 -18.33
C THR A 307 11.78 -8.52 -16.89
N GLY A 308 13.06 -8.26 -16.62
CA GLY A 308 13.58 -8.20 -15.25
C GLY A 308 13.85 -9.56 -14.58
N GLN A 309 14.08 -10.63 -15.35
CA GLN A 309 14.43 -11.95 -14.81
C GLN A 309 15.64 -11.93 -13.86
N ASP A 310 16.66 -11.13 -14.17
CA ASP A 310 17.86 -10.94 -13.34
C ASP A 310 17.53 -10.27 -12.00
N VAL A 311 16.65 -9.25 -12.03
CA VAL A 311 16.21 -8.50 -10.86
C VAL A 311 15.45 -9.40 -9.90
N LEU A 312 14.51 -10.19 -10.44
CA LEU A 312 13.73 -11.13 -9.66
C LEU A 312 14.62 -12.22 -9.03
N ALA A 313 15.62 -12.71 -9.76
CA ALA A 313 16.60 -13.65 -9.23
C ALA A 313 17.43 -13.07 -8.08
N GLN A 314 17.81 -11.78 -8.15
CA GLN A 314 18.50 -11.08 -7.06
C GLN A 314 17.58 -10.90 -5.85
N PHE A 315 16.32 -10.50 -6.06
CA PHE A 315 15.34 -10.35 -4.99
C PHE A 315 15.14 -11.65 -4.21
N PHE A 316 15.03 -12.80 -4.91
CA PHE A 316 14.90 -14.12 -4.30
C PHE A 316 16.19 -14.71 -3.69
N GLN A 317 17.30 -13.97 -3.66
CA GLN A 317 18.47 -14.31 -2.85
C GLN A 317 18.34 -13.80 -1.41
N ILE A 318 17.45 -12.85 -1.16
CA ILE A 318 17.18 -12.33 0.19
C ILE A 318 16.45 -13.44 0.98
N PRO A 319 16.91 -13.81 2.19
CA PRO A 319 16.23 -14.80 3.01
C PRO A 319 14.74 -14.44 3.24
N GLY A 320 13.86 -15.43 3.10
CA GLY A 320 12.42 -15.27 3.31
C GLY A 320 11.63 -14.71 2.13
N THR A 321 12.27 -14.14 1.10
CA THR A 321 11.53 -13.51 -0.02
C THR A 321 10.93 -14.50 -1.01
N ARG A 322 11.21 -15.80 -0.90
CA ARG A 322 10.53 -16.84 -1.70
C ARG A 322 9.19 -17.31 -1.12
N ARG A 323 8.78 -16.73 0.01
CA ARG A 323 7.52 -17.05 0.70
C ARG A 323 6.65 -15.80 0.75
N LEU A 324 5.34 -16.01 0.86
CA LEU A 324 4.39 -14.90 0.90
C LEU A 324 4.30 -14.29 2.29
N GLY A 325 4.25 -12.95 2.34
CA GLY A 325 3.98 -12.15 3.53
C GLY A 325 2.56 -11.57 3.56
N GLU A 326 1.90 -11.50 2.40
CA GLU A 326 0.58 -10.90 2.25
C GLU A 326 -0.23 -11.53 1.12
N VAL A 327 -1.54 -11.49 1.28
CA VAL A 327 -2.52 -11.68 0.22
C VAL A 327 -3.64 -10.65 0.36
N ALA A 328 -3.99 -10.00 -0.76
CA ALA A 328 -4.97 -8.93 -0.80
C ALA A 328 -6.00 -9.12 -1.93
N LEU A 329 -7.23 -8.70 -1.67
CA LEU A 329 -8.36 -8.78 -2.59
C LEU A 329 -8.84 -7.37 -2.97
N VAL A 330 -8.94 -7.10 -4.27
CA VAL A 330 -9.37 -5.81 -4.83
C VAL A 330 -10.40 -6.06 -5.93
N ASP A 331 -11.54 -5.39 -5.86
CA ASP A 331 -12.59 -5.49 -6.87
C ASP A 331 -12.20 -4.76 -8.16
N VAL A 332 -12.33 -5.41 -9.32
CA VAL A 332 -12.02 -4.80 -10.63
C VAL A 332 -12.90 -3.60 -10.98
N ARG A 333 -14.05 -3.42 -10.30
CA ARG A 333 -14.91 -2.23 -10.43
C ARG A 333 -14.39 -1.03 -9.64
N SER A 334 -13.33 -1.18 -8.85
CA SER A 334 -12.78 -0.09 -8.06
C SER A 334 -12.35 1.09 -8.96
N PRO A 335 -12.48 2.34 -8.49
CA PRO A 335 -12.06 3.51 -9.27
C PRO A 335 -10.58 3.47 -9.70
N VAL A 336 -9.73 2.80 -8.92
CA VAL A 336 -8.30 2.61 -9.20
C VAL A 336 -8.11 1.59 -10.32
N SER A 337 -8.77 0.42 -10.23
CA SER A 337 -8.74 -0.59 -11.30
C SER A 337 -9.30 -0.02 -12.62
N GLN A 338 -10.42 0.71 -12.56
CA GLN A 338 -11.07 1.33 -13.71
C GLN A 338 -10.28 2.52 -14.29
N ALA A 339 -9.21 2.97 -13.62
CA ALA A 339 -8.30 3.94 -14.21
C ALA A 339 -7.52 3.38 -15.39
N ASP A 340 -7.31 2.06 -15.41
CA ASP A 340 -6.65 1.32 -16.50
C ASP A 340 -5.32 1.97 -16.94
N VAL A 341 -4.53 2.37 -15.93
CA VAL A 341 -3.18 2.92 -16.09
C VAL A 341 -2.22 2.22 -15.13
N LEU A 342 -0.94 2.27 -15.46
CA LEU A 342 0.14 1.92 -14.54
C LEU A 342 0.60 3.20 -13.86
N PHE A 343 0.47 3.27 -12.54
CA PHE A 343 0.78 4.49 -11.82
C PHE A 343 2.27 4.62 -11.54
N TYR A 344 3.04 3.53 -11.49
CA TYR A 344 4.44 3.56 -11.02
C TYR A 344 4.54 4.11 -9.60
N GLU A 345 3.49 3.88 -8.80
CA GLU A 345 3.36 4.31 -7.42
C GLU A 345 2.56 3.23 -6.69
N ILE A 346 3.20 2.60 -5.72
CA ILE A 346 2.69 1.37 -5.11
C ILE A 346 1.32 1.58 -4.45
N LEU A 347 1.09 2.75 -3.84
CA LEU A 347 -0.19 3.14 -3.26
C LEU A 347 -1.37 2.93 -4.23
N PHE A 348 -1.17 3.16 -5.53
CA PHE A 348 -2.21 2.94 -6.53
C PHE A 348 -2.15 1.55 -7.13
N ASP A 349 -0.96 1.07 -7.50
CA ASP A 349 -0.84 -0.17 -8.25
C ASP A 349 -1.26 -1.40 -7.40
N GLU A 350 -1.00 -1.39 -6.09
CA GLU A 350 -1.48 -2.40 -5.13
C GLU A 350 -3.02 -2.39 -5.02
N ASN A 351 -3.63 -1.21 -5.12
CA ASN A 351 -5.06 -0.96 -5.03
C ASN A 351 -5.79 -1.09 -6.39
N ALA A 352 -5.08 -1.48 -7.45
CA ALA A 352 -5.63 -1.64 -8.79
C ALA A 352 -6.06 -3.08 -9.11
N ALA A 353 -5.57 -4.08 -8.36
CA ALA A 353 -5.86 -5.49 -8.60
C ALA A 353 -5.54 -6.33 -7.35
N CYS A 354 -6.17 -7.50 -7.19
CA CYS A 354 -5.74 -8.46 -6.17
C CYS A 354 -4.24 -8.70 -6.31
N HIS A 355 -3.53 -8.78 -5.19
CA HIS A 355 -2.09 -8.96 -5.18
C HIS A 355 -1.67 -9.94 -4.09
N ILE A 356 -0.43 -10.43 -4.22
CA ILE A 356 0.28 -11.18 -3.18
C ILE A 356 1.60 -10.48 -2.95
N ALA A 357 2.12 -10.49 -1.73
CA ALA A 357 3.44 -9.94 -1.45
C ALA A 357 4.45 -11.03 -1.09
N PHE A 358 5.64 -10.93 -1.67
CA PHE A 358 6.79 -11.74 -1.29
C PHE A 358 7.54 -11.10 -0.12
N GLY A 359 7.98 -11.92 0.84
CA GLY A 359 8.84 -11.46 1.94
C GLY A 359 8.07 -11.10 3.22
N GLU A 360 8.46 -10.01 3.88
CA GLU A 360 8.05 -9.66 5.24
C GLU A 360 6.53 -9.62 5.37
N ALA A 361 5.99 -10.24 6.42
CA ALA A 361 4.57 -10.22 6.70
C ALA A 361 4.21 -9.14 7.75
N TYR A 362 2.97 -8.66 7.71
CA TYR A 362 2.44 -7.75 8.72
C TYR A 362 1.86 -8.52 9.92
N PRO A 363 2.38 -8.37 11.15
CA PRO A 363 1.82 -9.06 12.32
C PRO A 363 0.33 -8.78 12.57
N GLY A 364 -0.15 -7.59 12.17
CA GLY A 364 -1.58 -7.21 12.24
C GLY A 364 -2.50 -8.04 11.35
N GLY A 365 -1.96 -8.80 10.39
CA GLY A 365 -2.69 -9.80 9.60
C GLY A 365 -3.02 -11.09 10.37
N VAL A 366 -2.61 -11.17 11.64
CA VAL A 366 -2.82 -12.29 12.54
C VAL A 366 -3.49 -11.79 13.82
N GLN A 367 -4.55 -12.46 14.28
CA GLN A 367 -5.30 -12.03 15.47
C GLN A 367 -4.39 -11.92 16.70
N GLY A 368 -4.17 -10.70 17.19
CA GLY A 368 -3.26 -10.43 18.31
C GLY A 368 -1.78 -10.58 17.97
N GLY A 369 -1.39 -10.51 16.69
CA GLY A 369 -0.01 -10.62 16.23
C GLY A 369 0.87 -9.43 16.61
N ASP A 370 0.33 -8.21 16.68
CA ASP A 370 1.10 -6.99 17.01
C ASP A 370 1.78 -7.02 18.39
N GLY A 371 1.31 -7.90 19.30
CA GLY A 371 1.87 -8.07 20.64
C GLY A 371 2.81 -9.26 20.80
N LEU A 372 3.04 -10.05 19.76
CA LEU A 372 3.83 -11.27 19.83
C LEU A 372 5.32 -11.03 19.59
N ALA A 373 6.14 -11.89 20.20
CA ALA A 373 7.56 -11.98 19.89
C ALA A 373 7.77 -12.60 18.49
N PRO A 374 8.91 -12.31 17.82
CA PRO A 374 9.22 -12.87 16.50
C PRO A 374 9.12 -14.40 16.42
N GLU A 375 9.54 -15.11 17.46
CA GLU A 375 9.51 -16.57 17.52
C GLU A 375 8.08 -17.12 17.57
N GLU A 376 7.18 -16.39 18.22
CA GLU A 376 5.75 -16.75 18.29
C GLU A 376 5.05 -16.48 16.95
N LEU A 377 5.43 -15.40 16.26
CA LEU A 377 4.96 -15.10 14.90
C LEU A 377 5.42 -16.18 13.91
N GLU A 378 6.68 -16.59 13.98
CA GLU A 378 7.22 -17.67 13.15
C GLU A 378 6.48 -19.00 13.37
N ALA A 379 6.17 -19.34 14.63
CA ALA A 379 5.40 -20.54 14.96
C ALA A 379 3.96 -20.51 14.42
N LEU A 380 3.40 -19.31 14.17
CA LEU A 380 2.10 -19.11 13.53
C LEU A 380 2.17 -19.09 12.00
N GLY A 381 3.37 -19.30 11.43
CA GLY A 381 3.60 -19.28 10.00
C GLY A 381 3.70 -17.87 9.40
N VAL A 382 3.96 -16.85 10.21
CA VAL A 382 4.20 -15.49 9.73
C VAL A 382 5.59 -15.43 9.09
N ASN A 383 5.66 -14.98 7.83
CA ASN A 383 6.92 -14.89 7.12
C ASN A 383 7.79 -13.74 7.64
N LYS A 384 9.11 -13.95 7.61
CA LYS A 384 10.10 -12.94 8.02
C LYS A 384 11.12 -12.72 6.92
N ALA A 385 11.32 -11.48 6.49
CA ALA A 385 12.32 -11.07 5.51
C ALA A 385 12.72 -9.59 5.67
N ASP A 386 13.82 -9.19 5.04
CA ASP A 386 14.25 -7.79 5.00
C ASP A 386 13.68 -7.02 3.80
N ALA A 387 12.69 -7.58 3.11
CA ALA A 387 12.04 -6.98 1.95
C ALA A 387 10.58 -7.41 1.87
N HIS A 388 9.74 -6.56 1.28
CA HIS A 388 8.34 -6.82 0.97
C HIS A 388 8.10 -6.36 -0.46
N LEU A 389 7.54 -7.22 -1.31
CA LEU A 389 7.29 -6.92 -2.72
C LEU A 389 5.91 -7.39 -3.15
N ASP A 390 5.02 -6.44 -3.41
CA ASP A 390 3.71 -6.67 -3.97
C ASP A 390 3.76 -7.01 -5.45
N VAL A 391 3.04 -8.07 -5.82
CA VAL A 391 2.85 -8.46 -7.21
C VAL A 391 1.36 -8.63 -7.49
N MET A 392 0.86 -7.80 -8.41
CA MET A 392 -0.54 -7.82 -8.80
C MET A 392 -0.83 -9.08 -9.63
N ILE A 393 -1.86 -9.83 -9.25
CA ILE A 393 -2.28 -11.08 -9.88
C ILE A 393 -3.71 -11.02 -10.41
N GLY A 394 -4.53 -10.09 -9.90
CA GLY A 394 -5.95 -9.96 -10.21
C GLY A 394 -6.22 -9.65 -11.67
N THR A 395 -7.23 -10.30 -12.25
CA THR A 395 -7.68 -10.09 -13.63
C THR A 395 -9.21 -9.96 -13.69
N PRO A 396 -9.78 -9.37 -14.76
CA PRO A 396 -11.23 -9.31 -14.97
C PRO A 396 -11.91 -10.68 -15.15
N THR A 397 -11.14 -11.76 -15.32
CA THR A 397 -11.63 -13.14 -15.48
C THR A 397 -11.38 -14.00 -14.23
N MET A 398 -10.69 -13.45 -13.23
CA MET A 398 -10.30 -14.19 -12.04
C MET A 398 -11.50 -14.55 -11.18
N ARG A 399 -11.53 -15.80 -10.73
CA ARG A 399 -12.41 -16.29 -9.66
C ARG A 399 -11.58 -16.52 -8.40
N VAL A 400 -12.16 -16.22 -7.24
CA VAL A 400 -11.57 -16.49 -5.94
C VAL A 400 -12.57 -17.26 -5.09
N GLU A 401 -12.17 -18.44 -4.63
CA GLU A 401 -12.94 -19.24 -3.67
C GLU A 401 -12.26 -19.24 -2.30
N GLY A 402 -13.05 -19.15 -1.23
CA GLY A 402 -12.60 -19.42 0.13
C GLY A 402 -12.77 -20.89 0.46
N LEU A 403 -11.72 -21.52 0.97
CA LEU A 403 -11.76 -22.86 1.57
C LEU A 403 -11.98 -22.69 3.07
N CYS A 404 -13.11 -23.16 3.57
CA CYS A 404 -13.54 -22.98 4.96
C CYS A 404 -13.00 -24.08 5.88
N ALA A 405 -12.92 -23.79 7.18
CA ALA A 405 -12.46 -24.75 8.20
C ALA A 405 -13.29 -26.05 8.27
N ASP A 406 -14.57 -25.99 7.88
CA ASP A 406 -15.48 -27.14 7.80
C ASP A 406 -15.35 -27.97 6.51
N GLY A 407 -14.41 -27.59 5.62
CA GLY A 407 -14.19 -28.21 4.32
C GLY A 407 -15.11 -27.72 3.21
N SER A 408 -16.06 -26.81 3.50
CA SER A 408 -16.90 -26.18 2.49
C SER A 408 -16.12 -25.17 1.64
N ARG A 409 -16.67 -24.82 0.48
CA ARG A 409 -16.15 -23.79 -0.41
C ARG A 409 -17.17 -22.66 -0.54
N VAL A 410 -16.71 -21.42 -0.54
CA VAL A 410 -17.54 -20.23 -0.78
C VAL A 410 -16.93 -19.40 -1.91
N THR A 411 -17.73 -18.95 -2.86
CA THR A 411 -17.25 -18.00 -3.87
C THR A 411 -17.10 -16.62 -3.22
N ILE A 412 -15.91 -16.04 -3.31
CA ILE A 412 -15.61 -14.69 -2.82
C ILE A 412 -15.68 -13.70 -3.98
N MET A 413 -15.04 -14.05 -5.10
CA MET A 413 -15.03 -13.24 -6.31
C MET A 413 -15.35 -14.09 -7.54
N ASP A 414 -16.06 -13.50 -8.49
CA ASP A 414 -16.30 -14.05 -9.83
C ASP A 414 -16.09 -12.93 -10.85
N ALA A 415 -15.41 -13.25 -11.96
CA ALA A 415 -15.00 -12.26 -12.97
C ALA A 415 -14.35 -10.98 -12.38
N GLY A 416 -13.44 -11.18 -11.41
CA GLY A 416 -12.70 -10.11 -10.75
C GLY A 416 -13.54 -9.23 -9.80
N GLN A 417 -14.78 -9.60 -9.49
CA GLN A 417 -15.71 -8.80 -8.68
C GLN A 417 -16.12 -9.54 -7.43
N PHE A 418 -16.27 -8.85 -6.30
CA PHE A 418 -16.93 -9.44 -5.13
C PHE A 418 -18.36 -9.82 -5.49
N VAL A 419 -18.75 -11.04 -5.13
CA VAL A 419 -20.09 -11.56 -5.44
C VAL A 419 -21.18 -10.82 -4.63
N PRO A 420 -22.38 -10.58 -5.20
CA PRO A 420 -23.42 -9.80 -4.55
C PRO A 420 -23.87 -10.33 -3.18
N GLU A 421 -23.74 -11.63 -2.94
CA GLU A 421 -24.08 -12.28 -1.68
C GLU A 421 -23.24 -11.76 -0.50
N ILE A 422 -22.01 -11.30 -0.77
CA ILE A 422 -21.07 -10.80 0.25
C ILE A 422 -21.30 -9.33 0.57
N LEU A 423 -21.58 -8.52 -0.45
CA LEU A 423 -21.76 -7.07 -0.32
C LEU A 423 -23.11 -6.68 0.30
N GLY A 424 -23.96 -7.66 0.61
CA GLY A 424 -25.36 -7.46 0.93
C GLY A 424 -26.13 -7.01 -0.32
N LYS A 425 -27.45 -7.25 -0.37
CA LYS A 425 -28.27 -6.67 -1.45
C LYS A 425 -28.10 -5.16 -1.41
N ALA A 426 -27.44 -4.59 -2.42
CA ALA A 426 -27.50 -3.17 -2.68
C ALA A 426 -29.00 -2.81 -2.72
N GLN A 427 -29.49 -2.06 -1.74
CA GLN A 427 -30.79 -1.44 -1.85
C GLN A 427 -30.64 -0.45 -3.01
N GLY A 428 -31.32 -0.76 -4.11
CA GLY A 428 -31.25 -0.04 -5.38
C GLY A 428 -31.85 1.35 -5.33
#